data_AF-A0AAW8TXS1-F1
#
_entry.id   AF-A0AAW8TXS1-F1
#
_cell.length_a   1.000
_cell.length_b   1.000
_cell.length_c   1.000
_cell.angle_alpha   90.00
_cell.angle_beta   90.00
_cell.angle_gamma   90.00
#
_symmetry.space_group_name_H-M   'P 1'
#
loop_
_entity.id
_entity.type
_entity.pdbx_description
1 polymer ?
#
loop_
_entity_poly.entity_id
_entity_poly.type
_entity_poly.pdbx_seq_one_letter_code
_entity_poly.pdbx_strand_id
1 'polypeptide(L)'
;MGLFQRLFGKKTVASDTVNKKQPVAIKEPSPEVAASQWKEVPFYVESEASEQELVATIATAIAAGDAPASQFQVKKVLKKNPEAQLVATIATAIAAGDAPASQFQVKKIYQKK
;
A
#
# COMPACT_ATOMS: atom_id res chain seq x y z
N MET A 1 -27.83 23.01 -0.54
CA MET A 1 -26.92 22.30 0.38
C MET A 1 -27.48 20.90 0.64
N GLY A 2 -26.99 19.83 0.00
CA GLY A 2 -27.62 18.50 0.16
C GLY A 2 -26.89 17.28 -0.40
N LEU A 3 -25.66 17.42 -0.91
CA LEU A 3 -24.92 16.28 -1.47
C LEU A 3 -24.20 15.44 -0.40
N PHE A 4 -23.71 16.04 0.68
CA PHE A 4 -22.93 15.31 1.69
C PHE A 4 -23.78 14.41 2.60
N GLN A 5 -25.06 14.71 2.79
CA GLN A 5 -25.93 13.93 3.68
C GLN A 5 -26.36 12.58 3.06
N ARG A 6 -26.28 12.46 1.72
CA ARG A 6 -26.52 11.21 0.98
C ARG A 6 -25.30 10.28 0.97
N LEU A 7 -24.10 10.82 1.19
CA LEU A 7 -22.84 10.05 1.16
C LEU A 7 -22.45 9.49 2.53
N PHE A 8 -22.92 10.08 3.64
CA PHE A 8 -22.50 9.69 5.00
C PHE A 8 -23.65 9.30 5.94
N GLY A 9 -24.88 9.15 5.43
CA GLY A 9 -26.04 8.72 6.20
C GLY A 9 -26.04 7.22 6.48
N LYS A 10 -25.44 6.79 7.60
CA LYS A 10 -25.59 5.43 8.14
C LYS A 10 -27.03 5.21 8.63
N LYS A 11 -27.75 4.26 8.03
CA LYS A 11 -29.04 3.76 8.52
C LYS A 11 -28.80 2.48 9.31
N THR A 12 -29.13 2.50 10.60
CA THR A 12 -29.22 1.33 11.49
C THR A 12 -30.50 0.55 11.19
N VAL A 13 -30.39 -0.74 10.83
CA VAL A 13 -31.47 -1.72 10.97
C VAL A 13 -30.85 -3.06 11.40
N ALA A 14 -31.45 -3.64 12.44
CA ALA A 14 -31.01 -4.83 13.14
C ALA A 14 -31.41 -6.15 12.45
N SER A 15 -30.60 -7.18 12.77
CA SER A 15 -30.89 -8.62 12.89
C SER A 15 -31.47 -9.40 11.71
N ASP A 16 -30.70 -10.38 11.21
CA ASP A 16 -31.13 -11.78 11.32
C ASP A 16 -29.95 -12.77 11.24
N THR A 17 -30.08 -13.84 12.01
CA THR A 17 -29.10 -14.87 12.37
C THR A 17 -28.87 -15.93 11.29
N VAL A 18 -27.61 -16.27 10.97
CA VAL A 18 -27.22 -17.65 10.55
C VAL A 18 -25.79 -18.01 11.00
N ASN A 19 -25.71 -19.14 11.68
CA ASN A 19 -24.59 -19.90 12.22
C ASN A 19 -23.41 -20.14 11.24
N LYS A 20 -22.17 -19.79 11.65
CA LYS A 20 -20.93 -20.35 11.09
C LYS A 20 -19.90 -20.55 12.21
N LYS A 21 -19.37 -21.77 12.27
CA LYS A 21 -18.27 -22.24 13.13
C LYS A 21 -17.20 -21.15 13.30
N GLN A 22 -16.95 -20.78 14.55
CA GLN A 22 -15.91 -19.82 14.95
C GLN A 22 -14.53 -20.31 14.51
N PRO A 23 -13.78 -19.53 13.71
CA PRO A 23 -12.34 -19.62 13.76
C PRO A 23 -11.89 -19.10 15.13
N VAL A 24 -10.85 -19.70 15.69
CA VAL A 24 -10.22 -19.28 16.94
C VAL A 24 -9.97 -17.77 16.88
N ALA A 25 -10.68 -17.02 17.71
CA ALA A 25 -10.52 -15.58 17.82
C ALA A 25 -9.14 -15.32 18.45
N ILE A 26 -8.14 -15.10 17.60
CA ILE A 26 -6.93 -14.39 17.98
C ILE A 26 -7.44 -13.05 18.49
N LYS A 27 -7.24 -12.77 19.79
CA LYS A 27 -7.67 -11.53 20.42
C LYS A 27 -6.96 -10.37 19.71
N GLU A 28 -7.63 -9.78 18.73
CA GLU A 28 -7.10 -8.64 17.99
C GLU A 28 -6.84 -7.52 18.99
N PRO A 29 -5.59 -7.03 19.11
CA PRO A 29 -5.29 -5.92 19.99
C PRO A 29 -6.11 -4.69 19.56
N SER A 30 -6.57 -3.91 20.54
CA SER A 30 -7.21 -2.61 20.30
C SER A 30 -6.40 -1.80 19.29
N PRO A 31 -7.03 -1.12 18.31
CA PRO A 31 -6.33 -0.35 17.28
C PRO A 31 -5.35 0.68 17.85
N GLU A 32 -5.60 1.19 19.07
CA GLU A 32 -4.72 2.13 19.77
C GLU A 32 -3.44 1.44 20.31
N VAL A 33 -3.55 0.21 20.81
CA VAL A 33 -2.40 -0.58 21.30
C VAL A 33 -1.59 -1.12 20.12
N ALA A 34 -2.27 -1.53 19.04
CA ALA A 34 -1.63 -1.95 17.80
C ALA A 34 -0.83 -0.79 17.15
N ALA A 35 -1.38 0.42 17.09
CA ALA A 35 -0.65 1.57 16.56
C ALA A 35 0.62 1.90 17.39
N SER A 36 0.63 1.59 18.69
CA SER A 36 1.80 1.82 19.55
C SER A 36 2.97 0.87 19.27
N GLN A 37 2.72 -0.35 18.80
CA GLN A 37 3.72 -1.43 18.67
C GLN A 37 4.16 -1.71 17.24
N TRP A 38 3.42 -1.22 16.23
CA TRP A 38 3.68 -1.49 14.83
C TRP A 38 4.13 -0.22 14.10
N LYS A 39 5.06 -0.36 13.15
CA LYS A 39 5.54 0.70 12.26
C LYS A 39 5.27 0.27 10.82
N GLU A 40 4.73 1.18 10.01
CA GLU A 40 4.48 0.89 8.59
C GLU A 40 5.80 0.76 7.82
N VAL A 41 5.88 -0.28 7.01
CA VAL A 41 7.00 -0.54 6.09
C VAL A 41 6.63 0.06 4.73
N PRO A 42 7.35 1.08 4.25
CA PRO A 42 7.00 1.73 2.99
C PRO A 42 7.36 0.82 1.80
N PHE A 43 6.55 0.83 0.74
CA PHE A 43 6.86 0.10 -0.50
C PHE A 43 8.05 0.66 -1.28
N TYR A 44 8.42 1.90 -0.99
CA TYR A 44 9.47 2.64 -1.68
C TYR A 44 10.32 3.38 -0.66
N VAL A 45 11.64 3.36 -0.87
CA VAL A 45 12.64 4.03 -0.04
C VAL A 45 13.51 4.91 -0.93
N GLU A 46 14.20 5.86 -0.31
CA GLU A 46 15.12 6.74 -1.04
C GLU A 46 16.32 5.94 -1.58
N SER A 47 16.76 6.29 -2.78
CA SER A 47 17.92 5.68 -3.43
C SER A 47 19.21 6.38 -2.99
N GLU A 48 20.36 5.79 -3.30
CA GLU A 48 21.65 6.47 -3.06
C GLU A 48 21.81 7.68 -3.99
N ALA A 49 22.49 8.74 -3.56
CA ALA A 49 22.61 9.98 -4.33
C ALA A 49 23.13 9.75 -5.77
N SER A 50 24.12 8.88 -5.95
CA SER A 50 24.66 8.52 -7.27
C SER A 50 23.62 7.86 -8.19
N GLU A 51 22.76 6.99 -7.63
CA GLU A 51 21.66 6.38 -8.37
C GLU A 51 20.58 7.42 -8.72
N GLN A 52 20.30 8.35 -7.80
CA GLN A 52 19.32 9.42 -8.01
C GLN A 52 19.74 10.34 -9.15
N GLU A 53 21.01 10.77 -9.18
CA GLU A 53 21.56 11.62 -10.24
C GLU A 53 21.45 10.93 -11.61
N LEU A 54 21.91 9.68 -11.71
CA LEU A 54 21.87 8.92 -12.95
C LEU A 54 20.44 8.78 -13.50
N VAL A 55 19.51 8.35 -12.65
CA VAL A 55 18.10 8.19 -13.03
C VAL A 55 17.47 9.53 -13.40
N ALA A 56 17.78 10.60 -12.66
CA ALA A 56 17.26 11.93 -12.96
C ALA A 56 17.75 12.45 -14.30
N THR A 57 19.03 12.28 -14.63
CA THR A 57 19.61 12.66 -15.93
C THR A 57 18.95 11.88 -17.06
N ILE A 58 18.82 10.56 -16.94
CA ILE A 58 18.20 9.72 -17.97
C ILE A 58 16.74 10.10 -18.18
N ALA A 59 15.95 10.21 -17.09
CA ALA A 59 14.54 10.58 -17.17
C ALA A 59 14.34 11.96 -17.80
N THR A 60 15.19 12.92 -17.44
CA THR A 60 15.17 14.27 -18.00
C THR A 60 15.54 14.28 -19.48
N ALA A 61 16.56 13.50 -19.89
CA ALA A 61 16.95 13.40 -21.30
C ALA A 61 15.84 12.79 -22.16
N ILE A 62 15.16 11.75 -21.68
CA ILE A 62 14.01 11.14 -22.37
C ILE A 62 12.87 12.17 -22.49
N ALA A 63 12.53 12.84 -21.39
CA ALA A 63 11.45 13.83 -21.38
C ALA A 63 11.75 15.05 -22.26
N ALA A 64 12.99 15.53 -22.27
CA ALA A 64 13.45 16.62 -23.14
C ALA A 64 13.48 16.20 -24.61
N GLY A 65 13.74 14.94 -24.91
CA GLY A 65 13.63 14.40 -26.28
C GLY A 65 12.20 14.45 -26.82
N ASP A 66 11.21 14.14 -25.98
CA ASP A 66 9.78 14.16 -26.36
C ASP A 66 9.19 15.58 -26.36
N ALA A 67 9.65 16.45 -25.45
CA ALA A 67 9.17 17.83 -25.32
C ALA A 67 10.34 18.84 -25.19
N PRO A 68 11.02 19.19 -26.31
CA PRO A 68 12.27 19.96 -26.30
C PRO A 68 12.14 21.42 -25.86
N ALA A 69 10.93 21.99 -25.92
CA ALA A 69 10.66 23.34 -25.45
C ALA A 69 10.31 23.42 -23.94
N SER A 70 10.26 22.27 -23.25
CA SER A 70 9.88 22.19 -21.84
C SER A 70 11.09 22.11 -20.91
N GLN A 71 10.90 22.50 -19.65
CA GLN A 71 11.89 22.32 -18.58
C GLN A 71 11.41 21.25 -17.62
N PHE A 72 12.30 20.34 -17.23
CA PHE A 72 12.00 19.23 -16.33
C PHE A 72 12.82 19.33 -15.06
N GLN A 73 12.17 19.12 -13.91
CA GLN A 73 12.82 19.03 -12.61
C GLN A 73 12.37 17.76 -11.90
N VAL A 74 13.32 16.89 -11.60
CA VAL A 74 13.08 15.66 -10.83
C VAL A 74 13.01 16.00 -9.34
N LYS A 75 11.84 15.82 -8.72
CA LYS A 75 11.61 16.16 -7.31
C LYS A 75 12.02 15.05 -6.35
N LYS A 76 11.86 13.80 -6.76
CA LYS A 76 12.17 12.64 -5.93
C LYS A 76 12.45 11.42 -6.79
N VAL A 77 13.49 10.67 -6.43
CA VAL A 77 13.78 9.34 -6.97
C VAL A 77 13.63 8.35 -5.83
N LEU A 78 12.83 7.31 -6.05
CA LEU A 78 12.54 6.28 -5.07
C LEU A 78 12.83 4.91 -5.68
N LYS A 79 13.48 4.04 -4.90
CA LYS A 79 13.64 2.62 -5.24
C LYS A 79 12.63 1.77 -4.50
N LYS A 80 12.32 0.60 -5.07
CA LYS A 80 11.49 -0.41 -4.39
C LYS A 80 12.17 -0.82 -3.09
N ASN A 81 11.39 -0.89 -2.01
CA ASN A 81 11.86 -1.44 -0.76
C ASN A 81 11.95 -2.98 -0.90
N PRO A 82 13.15 -3.58 -0.83
CA PRO A 82 13.30 -5.03 -1.00
C PRO A 82 12.55 -5.84 0.07
N GLU A 83 12.45 -5.33 1.30
CA GLU A 83 11.69 -5.97 2.37
C GLU A 83 10.20 -5.99 2.05
N ALA A 84 9.64 -4.83 1.68
CA ALA A 84 8.23 -4.72 1.33
C ALA A 84 7.90 -5.59 0.10
N GLN A 85 8.80 -5.67 -0.87
CA GLN A 85 8.66 -6.51 -2.05
C GLN A 85 8.61 -7.99 -1.65
N LEU A 86 9.56 -8.45 -0.84
CA LEU A 86 9.63 -9.84 -0.38
C LEU A 86 8.38 -10.24 0.39
N VAL A 87 7.97 -9.44 1.38
CA VAL A 87 6.77 -9.71 2.18
C VAL A 87 5.51 -9.70 1.32
N ALA A 88 5.39 -8.73 0.39
CA ALA A 88 4.25 -8.69 -0.51
C ALA A 88 4.17 -9.91 -1.42
N THR A 89 5.30 -10.37 -1.96
CA THR A 89 5.36 -11.56 -2.81
C THR A 89 4.96 -12.82 -2.02
N ILE A 90 5.47 -13.00 -0.80
CA ILE A 90 5.11 -14.16 0.03
C ILE A 90 3.61 -14.14 0.37
N ALA A 91 3.09 -13.00 0.83
CA ALA A 91 1.69 -12.88 1.22
C ALA A 91 0.74 -13.13 0.03
N THR A 92 1.06 -12.58 -1.14
CA THR A 92 0.25 -12.79 -2.36
C THR A 92 0.35 -14.23 -2.87
N ALA A 93 1.51 -14.88 -2.78
CA ALA A 93 1.66 -16.29 -3.17
C ALA A 93 0.82 -17.22 -2.28
N ILE A 94 0.81 -16.97 -0.97
CA ILE A 94 -0.04 -17.72 -0.03
C ILE A 94 -1.52 -17.50 -0.36
N ALA A 95 -1.95 -16.25 -0.53
CA ALA A 95 -3.34 -15.94 -0.85
C ALA A 95 -3.78 -16.52 -2.21
N ALA A 96 -2.89 -16.53 -3.20
CA ALA A 96 -3.13 -17.15 -4.50
C ALA A 96 -3.24 -18.68 -4.40
N GLY A 97 -2.56 -19.32 -3.45
CA GLY A 97 -2.75 -20.73 -3.14
C GLY A 97 -4.17 -21.05 -2.67
N ASP A 98 -4.76 -20.18 -1.85
CA ASP A 98 -6.12 -20.34 -1.33
C ASP A 98 -7.21 -19.96 -2.35
N ALA A 99 -6.94 -18.98 -3.22
CA ALA A 99 -7.86 -18.58 -4.28
C ALA A 99 -7.13 -18.35 -5.62
N PRO A 100 -6.89 -19.42 -6.42
CA PRO A 100 -6.06 -19.37 -7.62
C PRO A 100 -6.60 -18.49 -8.75
N ALA A 101 -7.91 -18.29 -8.82
CA ALA A 101 -8.55 -17.44 -9.84
C ALA A 101 -8.57 -15.95 -9.46
N SER A 102 -8.08 -15.59 -8.28
CA SER A 102 -8.11 -14.23 -7.75
C SER A 102 -6.79 -13.49 -7.95
N GLN A 103 -6.86 -12.16 -8.02
CA GLN A 103 -5.69 -11.29 -7.98
C GLN A 103 -5.62 -10.58 -6.64
N PHE A 104 -4.45 -10.60 -6.02
CA PHE A 104 -4.22 -10.00 -4.70
C PHE A 104 -3.27 -8.82 -4.80
N GLN A 105 -3.57 -7.76 -4.06
CA GLN A 105 -2.69 -6.61 -3.90
C GLN A 105 -2.53 -6.29 -2.42
N VAL A 106 -1.28 -6.31 -1.95
CA VAL A 106 -0.96 -5.86 -0.59
C VAL A 106 -1.05 -4.34 -0.52
N LYS A 107 -1.89 -3.84 0.39
CA LYS A 107 -2.12 -2.40 0.56
C LYS A 107 -1.19 -1.77 1.58
N LYS A 108 -0.85 -2.49 2.64
CA LYS A 108 0.00 -2.02 3.74
C LYS A 108 0.77 -3.18 4.35
N ILE A 109 1.97 -2.89 4.82
CA ILE A 109 2.84 -3.82 5.53
C ILE A 109 3.27 -3.12 6.82
N TYR A 110 3.25 -3.87 7.92
CA TYR A 110 3.66 -3.37 9.22
C TYR A 110 4.70 -4.30 9.82
N GLN A 111 5.73 -3.73 10.42
CA GLN A 111 6.71 -4.44 11.22
C GLN A 111 6.56 -4.04 12.68
N LYS A 112 6.89 -4.94 13.59
CA LYS A 112 6.94 -4.60 15.01
C LYS A 112 8.07 -3.60 15.24
N LYS A 113 7.83 -2.63 16.14
CA LYS A 113 8.87 -1.71 16.61
C LYS A 113 9.96 -2.46 17.37
#